data_AF-A0A7S2IRR7-F1
#
_entry.id   AF-A0A7S2IRR7-F1
#
_cell.length_a   1.000
_cell.length_b   1.000
_cell.length_c   1.000
_cell.angle_alpha   90.00
_cell.angle_beta   90.00
_cell.angle_gamma   90.00
#
_symmetry.space_group_name_H-M   'P 1'
#
loop_
_entity.id
_entity.type
_entity.pdbx_description
1 polymer ?
#
loop_
_entity_poly.entity_id
_entity_poly.type
_entity_poly.pdbx_seq_one_letter_code
_entity_poly.pdbx_strand_id
1 'polypeptide(L)'
;GAMARSMAALGSTAGSRMPGGPGLPSGYEEDPPQGQIQPSRGPGGPGGAGGYSSASAVSQLFARLSQEIEEKQPKNCIHFMVDFLCKHYPEHLHGFASIWQMDPDLERERHEVVNFFKAHKISTAVSAHFTNAGYDTLDTLTTLTPDSLVDIEAFNNVKWLPGHKVRLQQIFGEISARVRAYRQELDRASHPHHRHHHGHHGGHHGGHHGG
;
A
#
# COMPACT_ATOMS: atom_id res chain seq x y z
N GLY A 1 2.38 55.28 6.56
CA GLY A 1 1.82 55.93 5.36
C GLY A 1 1.92 54.92 4.25
N ALA A 2 0.82 54.32 3.79
CA ALA A 2 -0.28 54.93 3.03
C ALA A 2 0.09 55.15 1.56
N MET A 3 -0.72 54.53 0.67
CA MET A 3 -0.95 54.66 -0.78
C MET A 3 -0.83 53.26 -1.43
N ALA A 4 -1.84 52.42 -1.67
CA ALA A 4 -3.28 52.55 -2.00
C ALA A 4 -3.59 53.17 -3.37
N ARG A 5 -4.43 52.42 -4.15
CA ARG A 5 -5.21 52.72 -5.39
C ARG A 5 -4.61 52.15 -6.69
N SER A 6 -5.33 51.56 -7.66
CA SER A 6 -6.76 51.42 -8.04
C SER A 6 -6.86 50.24 -9.04
N MET A 7 -7.86 49.31 -9.01
CA MET A 7 -9.27 49.33 -9.46
C MET A 7 -9.54 49.27 -11.00
N ALA A 8 -10.28 48.21 -11.39
CA ALA A 8 -11.26 48.03 -12.50
C ALA A 8 -10.74 47.95 -13.97
N ALA A 9 -11.35 47.30 -14.97
CA ALA A 9 -12.68 46.70 -15.16
C ALA A 9 -12.72 45.71 -16.37
N LEU A 10 -13.66 44.76 -16.33
CA LEU A 10 -14.57 44.26 -17.39
C LEU A 10 -14.12 44.03 -18.85
N GLY A 11 -14.39 42.81 -19.33
CA GLY A 11 -14.52 42.46 -20.75
C GLY A 11 -15.44 41.24 -20.92
N SER A 12 -16.64 41.47 -21.47
CA SER A 12 -17.73 40.52 -21.73
C SER A 12 -17.73 40.09 -23.20
N THR A 13 -18.08 38.84 -23.51
CA THR A 13 -18.75 38.37 -24.77
C THR A 13 -19.08 36.87 -24.57
N ALA A 14 -20.34 36.48 -24.40
CA ALA A 14 -21.39 36.24 -25.42
C ALA A 14 -21.06 35.08 -26.39
N GLY A 15 -21.66 33.92 -26.14
CA GLY A 15 -21.76 32.78 -27.06
C GLY A 15 -23.12 32.08 -26.86
N SER A 16 -24.00 32.25 -27.84
CA SER A 16 -25.40 31.79 -27.86
C SER A 16 -25.59 30.45 -28.58
N ARG A 17 -26.79 29.84 -28.37
CA ARG A 17 -27.53 28.84 -29.19
C ARG A 17 -27.11 27.37 -29.08
N MET A 18 -27.99 26.36 -29.10
CA MET A 18 -29.47 26.22 -29.22
C MET A 18 -29.89 24.82 -28.67
N PRO A 19 -31.20 24.55 -28.45
CA PRO A 19 -31.76 23.32 -27.90
C PRO A 19 -32.24 22.32 -28.98
N GLY A 20 -32.33 21.03 -28.61
CA GLY A 20 -32.98 19.95 -29.38
C GLY A 20 -32.68 18.59 -28.70
N GLY A 21 -33.61 17.67 -28.49
CA GLY A 21 -34.98 17.53 -28.96
C GLY A 21 -35.80 16.54 -28.09
N PRO A 22 -37.02 16.20 -28.51
CA PRO A 22 -38.01 15.53 -27.69
C PRO A 22 -38.10 14.01 -27.91
N GLY A 23 -38.59 13.29 -26.90
CA GLY A 23 -39.49 12.14 -27.11
C GLY A 23 -38.94 10.76 -26.74
N LEU A 24 -39.32 10.27 -25.56
CA LEU A 24 -39.69 8.87 -25.35
C LEU A 24 -40.88 8.81 -24.38
N PRO A 25 -42.03 8.23 -24.77
CA PRO A 25 -43.13 7.99 -23.85
C PRO A 25 -42.84 6.75 -23.00
N SER A 26 -42.73 6.93 -21.68
CA SER A 26 -42.77 5.84 -20.70
C SER A 26 -44.23 5.64 -20.32
N GLY A 27 -44.85 4.56 -20.83
CA GLY A 27 -46.23 4.22 -20.55
C GLY A 27 -46.46 2.73 -20.76
N TYR A 28 -46.27 1.96 -19.70
CA TYR A 28 -46.98 0.71 -19.49
C TYR A 28 -47.45 0.68 -18.03
N GLU A 29 -48.69 1.16 -17.84
CA GLU A 29 -49.58 0.66 -16.80
C GLU A 29 -49.93 -0.78 -17.16
N GLU A 30 -49.69 -1.72 -16.25
CA GLU A 30 -50.46 -2.97 -16.17
C GLU A 30 -50.65 -3.31 -14.68
N ASP A 31 -51.88 -3.12 -14.21
CA ASP A 31 -52.40 -3.59 -12.92
C ASP A 31 -52.60 -5.13 -12.94
N PRO A 32 -52.72 -5.79 -11.77
CA PRO A 32 -52.52 -7.23 -11.61
C PRO A 32 -53.81 -8.05 -11.77
N PRO A 33 -53.70 -9.39 -11.88
CA PRO A 33 -54.74 -10.27 -11.39
C PRO A 33 -54.30 -11.02 -10.12
N GLN A 34 -55.14 -10.87 -9.09
CA GLN A 34 -55.20 -11.71 -7.91
C GLN A 34 -55.39 -13.20 -8.27
N GLY A 35 -54.69 -14.07 -7.56
CA GLY A 35 -54.91 -15.52 -7.60
C GLY A 35 -54.22 -16.23 -6.45
N GLN A 36 -54.93 -16.35 -5.31
CA GLN A 36 -54.55 -17.19 -4.17
C GLN A 36 -54.62 -18.67 -4.56
N ILE A 37 -53.54 -19.45 -4.34
CA ILE A 37 -53.64 -20.90 -4.13
C ILE A 37 -52.64 -21.31 -3.02
N GLN A 38 -53.16 -21.98 -1.99
CA GLN A 38 -52.50 -22.42 -0.76
C GLN A 38 -51.37 -23.45 -0.96
N PRO A 39 -50.41 -23.56 -0.01
CA PRO A 39 -49.41 -24.62 -0.01
C PRO A 39 -49.98 -25.92 0.58
N SER A 40 -49.93 -27.01 -0.19
CA SER A 40 -50.18 -28.36 0.33
C SER A 40 -48.99 -28.83 1.18
N ARG A 41 -49.26 -29.06 2.47
CA ARG A 41 -48.38 -29.79 3.40
C ARG A 41 -48.34 -31.26 3.03
N GLY A 42 -47.17 -31.78 2.67
CA GLY A 42 -46.84 -33.21 2.71
C GLY A 42 -46.09 -33.55 4.01
N PRO A 43 -46.31 -34.73 4.62
CA PRO A 43 -45.74 -35.11 5.92
C PRO A 43 -44.28 -35.53 5.81
N GLY A 44 -43.53 -35.31 6.90
CA GLY A 44 -42.09 -35.43 6.94
C GLY A 44 -41.53 -36.86 6.88
N GLY A 45 -40.25 -36.93 6.51
CA GLY A 45 -39.33 -38.01 6.80
C GLY A 45 -38.07 -37.44 7.46
N PRO A 46 -37.56 -38.02 8.55
CA PRO A 46 -36.35 -37.56 9.22
C PRO A 46 -35.11 -38.22 8.62
N GLY A 47 -34.01 -37.47 8.55
CA GLY A 47 -32.69 -38.05 8.30
C GLY A 47 -32.11 -37.68 6.94
N GLY A 48 -31.31 -36.61 6.94
CA GLY A 48 -30.40 -36.30 5.86
C GLY A 48 -29.39 -35.31 6.40
N ALA A 49 -28.20 -35.80 6.75
CA ALA A 49 -27.04 -35.01 7.09
C ALA A 49 -26.89 -33.89 6.03
N GLY A 50 -27.22 -32.67 6.44
CA GLY A 50 -27.29 -31.53 5.55
C GLY A 50 -25.88 -31.12 5.15
N GLY A 51 -25.41 -31.67 4.04
CA GLY A 51 -24.30 -31.09 3.30
C GLY A 51 -24.62 -29.63 3.06
N TYR A 52 -23.69 -28.74 3.41
CA TYR A 52 -23.80 -27.31 3.14
C TYR A 52 -24.10 -27.13 1.65
N SER A 53 -25.31 -26.70 1.32
CA SER A 53 -25.63 -26.29 -0.05
C SER A 53 -24.80 -25.05 -0.35
N SER A 54 -24.25 -24.96 -1.56
CA SER A 54 -23.40 -23.82 -1.97
C SER A 54 -24.07 -22.46 -1.72
N ALA A 55 -25.39 -22.40 -1.88
CA ALA A 55 -26.20 -21.23 -1.54
C ALA A 55 -26.11 -20.83 -0.06
N SER A 56 -26.11 -21.79 0.88
CA SER A 56 -26.00 -21.51 2.32
C SER A 56 -24.63 -20.95 2.70
N ALA A 57 -23.55 -21.43 2.07
CA ALA A 57 -22.19 -20.93 2.29
C ALA A 57 -22.03 -19.49 1.76
N VAL A 58 -22.62 -19.20 0.59
CA VAL A 58 -22.63 -17.85 0.02
C VAL A 58 -23.40 -16.88 0.92
N SER A 59 -24.57 -17.28 1.44
CA SER A 59 -25.34 -16.44 2.37
C SER A 59 -24.55 -16.12 3.66
N GLN A 60 -23.81 -17.08 4.20
CA GLN A 60 -22.97 -16.86 5.39
C GLN A 60 -21.80 -15.91 5.10
N LEU A 61 -21.17 -16.01 3.92
CA LEU A 61 -20.13 -15.09 3.50
C LEU A 61 -20.65 -13.65 3.40
N PHE A 62 -21.81 -13.45 2.78
CA PHE A 62 -22.44 -12.13 2.69
C PHE A 62 -22.80 -11.57 4.07
N ALA A 63 -23.41 -12.38 4.95
CA ALA A 63 -23.75 -11.95 6.30
C ALA A 63 -22.51 -11.45 7.06
N ARG A 64 -21.39 -12.19 6.96
CA ARG A 64 -20.13 -11.82 7.60
C ARG A 64 -19.50 -10.57 6.98
N LEU A 65 -19.51 -10.44 5.66
CA LEU A 65 -19.01 -9.25 4.96
C LEU A 65 -19.81 -7.99 5.34
N SER A 66 -21.14 -8.09 5.36
CA SER A 66 -22.03 -6.99 5.75
C SER A 66 -21.75 -6.53 7.18
N GLN A 67 -21.63 -7.47 8.13
CA GLN A 67 -21.29 -7.14 9.51
C GLN A 67 -19.95 -6.39 9.61
N GLU A 68 -18.92 -6.89 8.93
CA GLU A 68 -17.57 -6.29 8.97
C GLU A 68 -17.52 -4.89 8.32
N ILE A 69 -18.30 -4.66 7.26
CA ILE A 69 -18.44 -3.34 6.64
C ILE A 69 -19.16 -2.37 7.58
N GLU A 70 -20.23 -2.82 8.24
CA GLU A 70 -20.98 -2.01 9.20
C GLU A 70 -20.11 -1.60 10.39
N GLU A 71 -19.32 -2.55 10.92
CA GLU A 71 -18.41 -2.31 12.05
C GLU A 71 -17.24 -1.38 11.69
N LYS A 72 -16.60 -1.59 10.53
CA LYS A 72 -15.36 -0.87 10.17
C LYS A 72 -15.59 0.42 9.38
N GLN A 73 -16.75 0.58 8.75
CA GLN A 73 -17.09 1.73 7.90
C GLN A 73 -15.95 2.11 6.93
N PRO A 74 -15.47 1.17 6.09
CA PRO A 74 -14.35 1.43 5.21
C PRO A 74 -14.70 2.52 4.19
N LYS A 75 -13.78 3.47 3.98
CA LYS A 75 -13.94 4.54 2.97
C LYS A 75 -14.08 3.98 1.54
N ASN A 76 -13.47 2.82 1.28
CA ASN A 76 -13.57 2.11 0.01
C ASN A 76 -14.05 0.68 0.27
N CYS A 77 -15.36 0.46 0.15
CA CYS A 77 -15.99 -0.84 0.42
C CYS A 77 -15.49 -1.93 -0.53
N ILE A 78 -15.17 -1.60 -1.79
CA ILE A 78 -14.69 -2.59 -2.77
C ILE A 78 -13.30 -3.10 -2.37
N HIS A 79 -12.37 -2.19 -2.09
CA HIS A 79 -11.02 -2.58 -1.63
C HIS A 79 -11.10 -3.42 -0.35
N PHE A 80 -11.94 -3.01 0.59
CA PHE A 80 -12.16 -3.74 1.83
C PHE A 80 -12.68 -5.17 1.61
N MET A 81 -13.69 -5.34 0.73
CA MET A 81 -14.22 -6.66 0.42
C MET A 81 -13.14 -7.58 -0.15
N VAL A 82 -12.30 -7.08 -1.06
CA VAL A 82 -11.24 -7.88 -1.66
C VAL A 82 -10.15 -8.22 -0.63
N ASP A 83 -9.74 -7.26 0.21
CA ASP A 83 -8.81 -7.51 1.34
C ASP A 83 -9.35 -8.59 2.28
N PHE A 84 -10.63 -8.48 2.63
CA PHE A 84 -11.29 -9.42 3.52
C PHE A 84 -11.29 -10.84 2.95
N LEU A 85 -11.63 -10.97 1.66
CA LEU A 85 -11.63 -12.26 0.97
C LEU A 85 -10.22 -12.85 0.91
N CYS A 86 -9.22 -12.05 0.56
CA CYS A 86 -7.82 -12.50 0.49
C CYS A 86 -7.29 -12.93 1.87
N LYS A 87 -7.70 -12.26 2.94
CA LYS A 87 -7.27 -12.57 4.31
C LYS A 87 -7.92 -13.83 4.87
N HIS A 88 -9.20 -14.04 4.61
CA HIS A 88 -9.98 -15.09 5.28
C HIS A 88 -10.21 -16.33 4.43
N TYR A 89 -10.07 -16.23 3.11
CA TYR A 89 -10.31 -17.34 2.17
C TYR A 89 -9.21 -17.47 1.09
N PRO A 90 -7.91 -17.38 1.43
CA PRO A 90 -6.82 -17.37 0.44
C PRO A 90 -6.79 -18.61 -0.47
N GLU A 91 -7.05 -19.79 0.09
CA GLU A 91 -7.08 -21.07 -0.65
C GLU A 91 -8.18 -21.12 -1.73
N HIS A 92 -9.27 -20.37 -1.54
CA HIS A 92 -10.40 -20.33 -2.48
C HIS A 92 -10.16 -19.35 -3.63
N LEU A 93 -9.06 -18.60 -3.59
CA LEU A 93 -8.72 -17.56 -4.55
C LEU A 93 -7.60 -17.97 -5.51
N HIS A 94 -7.14 -19.24 -5.47
CA HIS A 94 -6.19 -19.82 -6.43
C HIS A 94 -4.94 -18.94 -6.68
N GLY A 95 -4.35 -18.40 -5.62
CA GLY A 95 -3.15 -17.54 -5.69
C GLY A 95 -3.45 -16.04 -5.93
N PHE A 96 -4.69 -15.66 -6.23
CA PHE A 96 -5.07 -14.24 -6.32
C PHE A 96 -4.85 -13.51 -5.00
N ALA A 97 -5.02 -14.18 -3.85
CA ALA A 97 -4.74 -13.58 -2.55
C ALA A 97 -3.28 -13.11 -2.42
N SER A 98 -2.32 -13.85 -2.97
CA SER A 98 -0.90 -13.50 -2.98
C SER A 98 -0.54 -12.41 -3.98
N ILE A 99 -1.34 -12.24 -5.04
CA ILE A 99 -1.20 -11.14 -6.00
C ILE A 99 -1.79 -9.85 -5.41
N TRP A 100 -2.93 -9.97 -4.73
CA TRP A 100 -3.66 -8.86 -4.13
C TRP A 100 -2.98 -8.32 -2.88
N GLN A 101 -2.57 -9.21 -1.98
CA GLN A 101 -1.70 -8.87 -0.87
C GLN A 101 -0.30 -8.72 -1.47
N MET A 102 0.05 -7.49 -1.83
CA MET A 102 1.38 -7.17 -2.37
C MET A 102 2.45 -7.94 -1.59
N ASP A 103 3.33 -8.64 -2.31
CA ASP A 103 4.29 -9.56 -1.72
C ASP A 103 5.02 -8.83 -0.57
N PRO A 104 4.91 -9.31 0.69
CA PRO A 104 5.52 -8.65 1.83
C PRO A 104 7.03 -8.53 1.68
N ASP A 105 7.67 -9.40 0.89
CA ASP A 105 9.09 -9.29 0.57
C ASP A 105 9.35 -8.11 -0.39
N LEU A 106 8.50 -7.90 -1.41
CA LEU A 106 8.61 -6.74 -2.30
C LEU A 106 8.37 -5.42 -1.55
N GLU A 107 7.38 -5.37 -0.65
CA GLU A 107 7.19 -4.18 0.19
C GLU A 107 8.38 -3.96 1.12
N ARG A 108 8.95 -5.01 1.71
CA ARG A 108 10.17 -4.89 2.52
C ARG A 108 11.32 -4.32 1.69
N GLU A 109 11.56 -4.83 0.49
CA GLU A 109 12.60 -4.35 -0.42
C GLU A 109 12.40 -2.87 -0.78
N ARG A 110 11.15 -2.46 -1.05
CA ARG A 110 10.82 -1.07 -1.32
C ARG A 110 11.10 -0.16 -0.13
N HIS A 111 10.81 -0.63 1.10
CA HIS A 111 11.18 0.07 2.33
C HIS A 111 12.69 0.16 2.53
N GLU A 112 13.44 -0.89 2.16
CA GLU A 112 14.91 -0.88 2.20
C GLU A 112 15.50 0.15 1.25
N VAL A 113 14.98 0.28 0.02
CA VAL A 113 15.38 1.34 -0.92
C VAL A 113 15.16 2.72 -0.31
N VAL A 114 14.00 2.96 0.31
CA VAL A 114 13.73 4.23 1.01
C VAL A 114 14.72 4.46 2.16
N ASN A 115 15.05 3.42 2.93
CA ASN A 115 15.97 3.54 4.05
C ASN A 115 17.43 3.76 3.60
N PHE A 116 17.84 3.17 2.49
CA PHE A 116 19.12 3.44 1.84
C PHE A 116 19.23 4.93 1.47
N PHE A 117 18.21 5.48 0.80
CA PHE A 117 18.20 6.91 0.46
C PHE A 117 18.20 7.81 1.70
N LYS A 118 17.46 7.44 2.76
CA LYS A 118 17.50 8.17 4.04
C LYS A 118 18.89 8.17 4.67
N ALA A 119 19.61 7.05 4.66
CA ALA A 119 20.99 6.97 5.15
C ALA A 119 21.93 7.93 4.39
N HIS A 120 21.62 8.19 3.11
CA HIS A 120 22.32 9.16 2.27
C HIS A 120 21.71 10.57 2.26
N LYS A 121 20.82 10.89 3.21
CA LYS A 121 20.19 12.22 3.36
C LYS A 121 19.38 12.65 2.12
N ILE A 122 18.76 11.68 1.46
CA ILE A 122 17.76 11.88 0.40
C ILE A 122 16.37 11.67 1.02
N SER A 123 15.42 12.53 0.66
CA SER A 123 14.07 12.48 1.22
C SER A 123 13.25 11.33 0.63
N THR A 124 12.23 10.90 1.37
CA THR A 124 11.28 9.87 0.88
C THR A 124 10.61 10.28 -0.43
N ALA A 125 10.29 11.56 -0.62
CA ALA A 125 9.70 12.07 -1.86
C ALA A 125 10.62 11.85 -3.07
N VAL A 126 11.93 12.10 -2.91
CA VAL A 126 12.90 11.84 -3.98
C VAL A 126 13.12 10.33 -4.18
N SER A 127 13.13 9.56 -3.09
CA SER A 127 13.28 8.10 -3.12
C SER A 127 12.15 7.44 -3.92
N ALA A 128 10.92 7.94 -3.76
CA ALA A 128 9.75 7.42 -4.46
C ALA A 128 9.89 7.49 -6.00
N HIS A 129 10.65 8.45 -6.53
CA HIS A 129 10.88 8.54 -7.97
C HIS A 129 11.59 7.30 -8.54
N PHE A 130 12.47 6.68 -7.75
CA PHE A 130 13.18 5.46 -8.14
C PHE A 130 12.24 4.25 -8.10
N THR A 131 11.46 4.12 -7.02
CA THR A 131 10.50 3.02 -6.89
C THR A 131 9.39 3.11 -7.95
N ASN A 132 8.93 4.33 -8.28
CA ASN A 132 7.95 4.55 -9.35
C ASN A 132 8.50 4.17 -10.74
N ALA A 133 9.82 4.31 -10.94
CA ALA A 133 10.50 3.94 -12.17
C ALA A 133 10.91 2.45 -12.21
N GLY A 134 10.49 1.64 -11.23
CA GLY A 134 10.78 0.20 -11.18
C GLY A 134 12.12 -0.17 -10.54
N TYR A 135 12.78 0.77 -9.84
CA TYR A 135 14.00 0.50 -9.05
C TYR A 135 13.62 0.40 -7.57
N ASP A 136 12.86 -0.65 -7.25
CA ASP A 136 12.24 -0.92 -5.95
C ASP A 136 13.03 -1.90 -5.08
N THR A 137 14.20 -2.34 -5.54
CA THR A 137 15.13 -3.19 -4.78
C THR A 137 16.54 -2.61 -4.75
N LEU A 138 17.34 -2.96 -3.73
CA LEU A 138 18.74 -2.50 -3.69
C LEU A 138 19.56 -3.02 -4.89
N ASP A 139 19.25 -4.22 -5.39
CA ASP A 139 19.95 -4.79 -6.54
C ASP A 139 19.59 -4.06 -7.84
N THR A 140 18.32 -3.71 -8.06
CA THR A 140 17.91 -2.92 -9.23
C THR A 140 18.55 -1.53 -9.21
N LEU A 141 18.72 -0.90 -8.04
CA LEU A 141 19.49 0.35 -7.92
C LEU A 141 20.93 0.22 -8.41
N THR A 142 21.59 -0.93 -8.20
CA THR A 142 22.99 -1.11 -8.64
C THR A 142 23.18 -1.19 -10.15
N THR A 143 22.09 -1.32 -10.91
CA THR A 143 22.12 -1.32 -12.38
C THR A 143 22.14 0.10 -12.96
N LEU A 144 21.83 1.10 -12.13
CA LEU A 144 21.79 2.50 -12.53
C LEU A 144 23.18 3.13 -12.61
N THR A 145 23.32 4.07 -13.54
CA THR A 145 24.47 4.95 -13.64
C THR A 145 24.06 6.41 -13.38
N PRO A 146 25.00 7.34 -13.17
CA PRO A 146 24.67 8.77 -13.08
C PRO A 146 23.88 9.30 -14.29
N ASP A 147 24.05 8.70 -15.47
CA ASP A 147 23.37 9.12 -16.69
C ASP A 147 21.87 8.75 -16.67
N SER A 148 21.52 7.62 -16.05
CA SER A 148 20.13 7.16 -15.89
C SER A 148 19.27 8.13 -15.07
N LEU A 149 19.87 9.03 -14.29
CA LEU A 149 19.17 9.99 -13.45
C LEU A 149 18.30 10.96 -14.25
N VAL A 150 18.69 11.28 -15.48
CA VAL A 150 17.92 12.18 -16.37
C VAL A 150 16.60 11.52 -16.76
N ASP A 151 16.62 10.24 -17.07
CA ASP A 151 15.44 9.48 -17.49
C ASP A 151 14.46 9.29 -16.32
N ILE A 152 14.97 9.04 -15.11
CA ILE A 152 14.14 8.91 -13.90
C ILE A 152 13.47 10.25 -13.56
N GLU A 153 14.21 11.36 -13.67
CA GLU A 153 13.67 12.71 -13.46
C GLU A 153 12.56 13.03 -14.48
N ALA A 154 12.78 12.70 -15.76
CA ALA A 154 11.80 12.89 -16.83
C ALA A 154 10.56 12.00 -16.68
N PHE A 155 10.74 10.71 -16.37
CA PHE A 155 9.66 9.75 -16.17
C PHE A 155 8.69 10.20 -15.06
N ASN A 156 9.22 10.78 -13.98
CA ASN A 156 8.41 11.28 -12.87
C ASN A 156 7.85 12.70 -13.13
N ASN A 157 8.17 13.33 -14.25
CA ASN A 157 7.78 14.71 -14.57
C ASN A 157 8.14 15.70 -13.46
N VAL A 158 9.36 15.57 -12.92
CA VAL A 158 9.86 16.44 -11.84
C VAL A 158 11.13 17.15 -12.28
N LYS A 159 11.48 18.21 -11.55
CA LYS A 159 12.80 18.84 -11.64
C LYS A 159 13.43 18.85 -10.26
N TRP A 160 14.47 18.05 -10.08
CA TRP A 160 15.20 18.01 -8.81
C TRP A 160 15.99 19.28 -8.61
N LEU A 161 16.01 19.74 -7.36
CA LEU A 161 16.84 20.86 -6.95
C LEU A 161 18.32 20.52 -7.15
N PRO A 162 19.19 21.50 -7.45
CA PRO A 162 20.61 21.27 -7.73
C PRO A 162 21.32 20.44 -6.65
N GLY A 163 21.02 20.70 -5.37
CA GLY A 163 21.61 19.93 -4.26
C GLY A 163 21.20 18.45 -4.24
N HIS A 164 19.98 18.13 -4.66
CA HIS A 164 19.55 16.72 -4.81
C HIS A 164 20.25 16.09 -6.01
N LYS A 165 20.37 16.79 -7.14
CA LYS A 165 21.09 16.27 -8.31
C LYS A 165 22.54 15.93 -7.99
N VAL A 166 23.25 16.82 -7.30
CA VAL A 166 24.65 16.58 -6.92
C VAL A 166 24.78 15.36 -6.01
N ARG A 167 23.93 15.25 -4.97
CA ARG A 167 23.98 14.07 -4.07
C ARG A 167 23.66 12.77 -4.81
N LEU A 168 22.64 12.79 -5.68
CA LEU A 168 22.29 11.62 -6.48
C LEU A 168 23.43 11.24 -7.42
N GLN A 169 24.06 12.19 -8.12
CA GLN A 169 25.23 11.92 -8.95
C GLN A 169 26.38 11.29 -8.14
N GLN A 170 26.66 11.77 -6.93
CA GLN A 170 27.67 11.19 -6.05
C GLN A 170 27.31 9.77 -5.58
N ILE A 171 26.05 9.55 -5.24
CA ILE A 171 25.56 8.23 -4.82
C ILE A 171 25.71 7.24 -5.99
N PHE A 172 25.21 7.62 -7.17
CA PHE A 172 25.18 6.75 -8.35
C PHE A 172 26.53 6.60 -9.05
N GLY A 173 27.49 7.47 -8.77
CA GLY A 173 28.88 7.27 -9.20
C GLY A 173 29.56 6.07 -8.51
N GLU A 174 29.05 5.64 -7.35
CA GLU A 174 29.61 4.54 -6.55
C GLU A 174 28.53 3.60 -6.00
N ILE A 175 27.40 3.45 -6.72
CA ILE A 175 26.19 2.82 -6.18
C ILE A 175 26.44 1.41 -5.63
N SER A 176 27.20 0.58 -6.34
CA SER A 176 27.49 -0.79 -5.92
C SER A 176 28.29 -0.84 -4.61
N ALA A 177 29.23 0.10 -4.42
CA ALA A 177 30.00 0.19 -3.18
C ALA A 177 29.13 0.69 -2.01
N ARG A 178 28.25 1.67 -2.28
CA ARG A 178 27.34 2.23 -1.27
C ARG A 178 26.28 1.23 -0.82
N VAL A 179 25.67 0.49 -1.74
CA VAL A 179 24.73 -0.58 -1.43
C VAL A 179 25.40 -1.67 -0.60
N ARG A 180 26.64 -2.05 -0.94
CA ARG A 180 27.41 -3.03 -0.15
C ARG A 180 27.69 -2.53 1.27
N ALA A 181 28.12 -1.28 1.42
CA ALA A 181 28.36 -0.68 2.74
C ALA A 181 27.08 -0.63 3.57
N TYR A 182 25.96 -0.25 2.95
CA TYR A 182 24.66 -0.22 3.60
C TYR A 182 24.21 -1.60 4.09
N ARG A 183 24.34 -2.65 3.27
CA ARG A 183 24.05 -4.04 3.67
C ARG A 183 24.90 -4.48 4.87
N GLN A 184 26.19 -4.15 4.87
CA GLN A 184 27.09 -4.46 6.01
C GLN A 184 26.69 -3.74 7.30
N GLU A 185 26.18 -2.50 7.22
CA GLU A 185 25.68 -1.77 8.37
C GLU A 185 24.39 -2.40 8.94
N LEU A 186 23.48 -2.87 8.07
CA LEU A 186 22.28 -3.60 8.48
C LEU A 186 22.62 -4.91 9.20
N ASP A 187 23.59 -5.67 8.68
CA ASP A 187 24.04 -6.93 9.30
C ASP A 187 24.65 -6.70 10.69
N ARG A 188 25.38 -5.59 10.86
CA ARG A 188 25.95 -5.19 12.16
C ARG A 188 24.88 -4.75 13.16
N ALA A 189 23.81 -4.12 12.70
CA ALA A 189 22.70 -3.70 13.55
C ALA A 189 21.81 -4.87 13.99
N SER A 190 21.68 -5.92 13.16
CA SER A 190 20.89 -7.10 13.45
C SER A 190 21.59 -8.13 14.36
N HIS A 191 22.93 -8.09 14.45
CA HIS A 191 23.71 -8.93 15.34
C HIS A 191 24.39 -8.12 16.45
N PRO A 192 23.68 -7.79 17.55
CA PRO A 192 24.33 -7.23 18.71
C PRO A 192 25.33 -8.26 19.25
N HIS A 193 26.62 -7.94 19.16
CA HIS A 193 27.69 -8.71 19.80
C HIS A 193 27.30 -9.02 21.25
N HIS A 194 27.05 -10.30 21.54
CA HIS A 194 27.08 -10.84 22.90
C HIS A 194 28.52 -10.70 23.41
N ARG A 195 28.81 -9.52 23.98
CA ARG A 195 30.10 -9.23 24.59
C ARG A 195 30.17 -10.04 25.88
N HIS A 196 30.77 -11.23 25.80
CA HIS A 196 31.15 -12.02 26.98
C HIS A 196 32.00 -11.15 27.91
N HIS A 197 31.39 -10.73 29.01
CA HIS A 197 32.08 -10.14 30.14
C HIS A 197 32.85 -11.26 30.86
N HIS A 198 34.04 -11.59 30.39
CA HIS A 198 34.95 -12.42 31.17
C HIS A 198 35.55 -11.52 32.26
N GLY A 199 34.94 -11.55 33.43
CA GLY A 199 35.43 -10.88 34.64
C GLY A 199 36.82 -11.40 35.00
N HIS A 200 37.80 -10.53 34.85
CA HIS A 200 39.17 -10.71 35.27
C HIS A 200 39.20 -10.58 36.81
N HIS A 201 39.18 -11.70 37.54
CA HIS A 201 39.42 -11.71 38.99
C HIS A 201 40.93 -11.53 39.24
N GLY A 202 41.36 -10.27 39.32
CA GLY A 202 42.66 -9.89 39.85
C GLY A 202 42.63 -9.89 41.37
N GLY A 203 43.53 -10.65 41.99
CA GLY A 203 43.70 -10.70 43.43
C GLY A 203 44.16 -9.37 44.03
N HIS A 204 43.76 -9.14 45.28
CA HIS A 204 44.41 -8.18 46.15
C HIS A 204 44.45 -8.69 47.60
N HIS A 205 45.63 -8.50 48.18
CA HIS A 205 46.11 -8.97 49.47
C HIS A 205 45.27 -8.48 50.65
N GLY A 206 44.95 -9.39 51.57
CA GLY A 206 44.53 -9.09 52.93
C GLY A 206 45.56 -9.63 53.93
N GLY A 207 46.52 -8.80 54.33
CA GLY A 207 47.31 -9.04 55.53
C GLY A 207 46.60 -8.45 56.74
N HIS A 208 46.28 -9.27 57.74
CA HIS A 208 45.98 -8.80 59.09
C HIS A 208 46.45 -9.83 60.13
N HIS A 209 47.07 -9.28 61.16
CA HIS A 209 47.74 -9.91 62.29
C HIS A 209 46.81 -10.66 63.24
N GLY A 210 47.36 -11.70 63.88
CA GLY A 210 47.51 -11.71 65.34
C GLY A 210 46.78 -12.79 66.14
N GLY A 211 47.53 -13.41 67.06
CA GLY A 211 47.03 -13.87 68.38
C GLY A 211 46.56 -15.30 68.47
#